data_AF-A0A2M6R7W8-F1
#
_entry.id   AF-A0A2M6R7W8-F1
#
_cell.length_a   1.000
_cell.length_b   1.000
_cell.length_c   1.000
_cell.angle_alpha   90.00
_cell.angle_beta   90.00
_cell.angle_gamma   90.00
#
_symmetry.space_group_name_H-M   'P 1'
#
loop_
_entity.id
_entity.type
_entity.pdbx_description
1 polymer ?
#
loop_
_entity_poly.entity_id
_entity_poly.type
_entity_poly.pdbx_seq_one_letter_code
_entity_poly.pdbx_strand_id
1 'polypeptide(L)'
;MSEKTKQKIEEVTYQDTVITCSCGAVYSVQSTKPVISIEICGACHPFYTGTQKLIDATGRLERYNAHVAAGKQHEDKLKVKNEKRKTAEKESKELEKSKVTSKTEETH
;
A
#
# COMPACT_ATOMS: atom_id res chain seq x y z
N MET A 1 -54.82 1.08 -25.79
CA MET A 1 -53.67 0.92 -24.88
C MET A 1 -52.37 0.87 -25.68
N SER A 2 -51.94 2.01 -26.24
CA SER A 2 -50.62 2.10 -26.88
C SER A 2 -50.13 3.55 -26.78
N GLU A 3 -49.77 3.94 -25.55
CA GLU A 3 -48.98 5.13 -25.31
C GLU A 3 -47.54 4.83 -25.75
N LYS A 4 -47.21 5.23 -26.97
CA LYS A 4 -45.82 5.27 -27.43
C LYS A 4 -45.18 6.54 -26.88
N THR A 5 -44.36 6.38 -25.85
CA THR A 5 -43.54 7.41 -25.22
C THR A 5 -42.61 8.05 -26.25
N LYS A 6 -42.96 9.25 -26.74
CA LYS A 6 -42.04 10.13 -27.48
C LYS A 6 -40.91 10.53 -26.53
N GLN A 7 -39.73 9.95 -26.70
CA GLN A 7 -38.52 10.41 -26.05
C GLN A 7 -38.21 11.82 -26.57
N LYS A 8 -38.25 12.80 -25.66
CA LYS A 8 -37.97 14.21 -25.90
C LYS A 8 -36.50 14.36 -26.28
N ILE A 9 -36.20 14.47 -27.58
CA ILE A 9 -34.90 14.91 -28.06
C ILE A 9 -34.91 16.43 -27.92
N GLU A 10 -34.33 16.93 -26.83
CA GLU A 10 -34.10 18.37 -26.67
C GLU A 10 -33.00 18.78 -27.64
N GLU A 11 -33.27 19.80 -28.46
CA GLU A 11 -32.26 20.41 -29.32
C GLU A 11 -31.18 21.04 -28.45
N VAL A 12 -29.98 20.46 -28.50
CA VAL A 12 -28.84 20.90 -27.70
C VAL A 12 -28.20 22.09 -28.42
N THR A 13 -28.49 23.31 -27.95
CA THR A 13 -27.84 24.53 -28.46
C THR A 13 -26.46 24.69 -27.85
N TYR A 14 -25.44 24.89 -28.69
CA TYR A 14 -24.10 25.26 -28.25
C TYR A 14 -24.04 26.77 -28.02
N GLN A 15 -23.41 27.17 -26.92
CA GLN A 15 -23.22 28.56 -26.52
C GLN A 15 -21.75 28.78 -26.18
N ASP A 16 -21.32 30.05 -26.14
CA ASP A 16 -19.98 30.39 -25.68
C ASP A 16 -19.85 30.10 -24.17
N THR A 17 -18.81 29.35 -23.83
CA THR A 17 -18.57 28.79 -22.51
C THR A 17 -17.21 29.22 -21.99
N VAL A 18 -17.20 29.70 -20.75
CA VAL A 18 -15.96 29.98 -20.02
C VAL A 18 -15.61 28.79 -19.14
N ILE A 19 -14.48 28.17 -19.44
CA ILE A 19 -13.88 27.12 -18.62
C ILE A 19 -12.85 27.77 -17.69
N THR A 20 -12.98 27.55 -16.38
CA THR A 20 -12.00 28.00 -15.38
C THR A 20 -11.32 26.81 -14.75
N CYS A 21 -9.99 26.78 -14.76
CA CYS A 21 -9.20 25.74 -14.11
C CYS A 21 -8.66 26.17 -12.75
N SER A 22 -8.53 25.23 -11.81
CA SER A 22 -7.92 25.46 -10.49
C SER A 22 -6.48 26.00 -10.54
N CYS A 23 -5.77 25.82 -11.65
CA CYS A 23 -4.44 26.42 -11.88
C CYS A 23 -4.48 27.88 -12.36
N GLY A 24 -5.67 28.46 -12.55
CA GLY A 24 -5.88 29.84 -13.02
C GLY A 24 -6.04 29.98 -14.54
N ALA A 25 -5.93 28.90 -15.31
CA ALA A 25 -6.15 28.94 -16.76
C ALA A 25 -7.64 29.14 -17.09
N VAL A 26 -7.92 30.03 -18.06
CA VAL A 26 -9.28 30.33 -18.57
C VAL A 26 -9.35 30.00 -20.06
N TYR A 27 -10.35 29.21 -20.47
CA TYR A 27 -10.56 28.85 -21.87
C TYR A 27 -11.96 29.26 -22.34
N SER A 28 -12.05 29.85 -23.52
CA SER A 28 -13.31 30.13 -24.22
C SER A 28 -13.57 29.03 -25.24
N VAL A 29 -14.59 28.20 -25.01
CA VAL A 29 -14.98 27.11 -25.93
C VAL A 29 -16.48 27.13 -26.14
N GLN A 30 -16.99 26.42 -27.15
CA GLN A 30 -18.43 26.22 -27.30
C GLN A 30 -18.87 24.97 -26.56
N SER A 31 -19.81 25.11 -25.63
CA SER A 31 -20.41 23.99 -24.91
C SER A 31 -21.91 24.21 -24.72
N THR A 32 -22.59 23.21 -24.19
CA THR A 32 -24.02 23.27 -23.88
C THR A 32 -24.28 24.01 -22.57
N LYS A 33 -23.23 24.17 -21.74
CA LYS A 33 -23.25 24.85 -20.46
C LYS A 33 -22.44 26.15 -20.54
N PRO A 34 -22.89 27.27 -19.95
CA PRO A 34 -22.21 28.57 -20.07
C PRO A 34 -20.92 28.67 -19.23
N VAL A 35 -20.81 27.95 -18.12
CA VAL A 35 -19.63 28.00 -17.23
C VAL A 35 -19.27 26.58 -16.80
N ILE A 36 -17.98 26.25 -16.86
CA ILE A 36 -17.45 24.94 -16.46
C ILE A 36 -16.20 25.14 -15.60
N SER A 37 -16.21 24.63 -14.37
CA SER A 37 -15.02 24.57 -13.51
C SER A 37 -14.32 23.22 -13.63
N ILE A 38 -13.00 23.20 -13.83
CA ILE A 38 -12.22 21.98 -14.02
C ILE A 38 -10.99 21.97 -13.10
N GLU A 39 -10.70 20.82 -12.49
CA GLU A 39 -9.56 20.70 -11.57
C GLU A 39 -8.20 20.63 -12.28
N ILE A 40 -8.14 19.99 -13.45
CA ILE A 40 -6.89 19.75 -14.20
C ILE A 40 -7.11 20.05 -15.67
N CYS A 41 -6.24 20.87 -16.26
CA CYS A 41 -6.23 21.22 -17.68
C CYS A 41 -4.91 20.83 -18.36
N GLY A 42 -4.84 21.04 -19.67
CA GLY A 42 -3.64 20.77 -20.46
C GLY A 42 -2.39 21.51 -19.95
N ALA A 43 -2.56 22.69 -19.36
CA ALA A 43 -1.46 23.49 -18.84
C ALA A 43 -0.89 22.98 -17.50
N CYS A 44 -1.65 22.18 -16.74
CA CYS A 44 -1.22 21.66 -15.44
C CYS A 44 -1.18 20.13 -15.34
N HIS A 45 -1.62 19.40 -16.37
CA HIS A 45 -1.57 17.94 -16.34
C HIS A 45 -0.09 17.49 -16.34
N PRO A 46 0.35 16.67 -15.36
CA PRO A 46 1.74 16.22 -15.23
C PRO A 46 2.32 15.55 -16.48
N PHE A 47 1.43 14.97 -17.31
CA PHE A 47 1.79 14.40 -18.61
C PHE A 47 2.25 15.46 -19.63
N TYR A 48 1.59 16.61 -19.69
CA TYR A 48 1.89 17.67 -20.66
C TYR A 48 2.99 18.63 -20.16
N THR A 49 3.07 18.83 -18.84
CA THR A 49 4.06 19.72 -18.23
C THR A 49 5.45 19.09 -18.12
N GLY A 50 5.60 17.81 -18.50
CA GLY A 50 6.91 17.20 -18.72
C GLY A 50 7.77 17.02 -17.47
N THR A 51 7.22 17.23 -16.26
CA THR A 51 7.90 16.83 -15.03
C THR A 51 7.77 15.32 -14.87
N GLN A 52 8.48 14.58 -15.71
CA GLN A 52 8.89 13.23 -15.38
C GLN A 52 9.70 13.35 -14.10
N LYS A 53 9.04 13.17 -12.95
CA LYS A 53 9.73 12.80 -11.72
C LYS A 53 10.53 11.56 -12.08
N LEU A 54 11.84 11.73 -12.26
CA LEU A 54 12.79 10.64 -12.21
C LEU A 54 12.54 10.01 -10.84
N ILE A 55 11.82 8.89 -10.83
CA ILE A 55 11.62 8.12 -9.61
C ILE A 55 12.98 7.49 -9.37
N ASP A 56 13.83 8.20 -8.63
CA ASP A 56 15.20 7.80 -8.36
C ASP A 56 15.24 6.40 -7.73
N ALA A 57 15.97 5.49 -8.37
CA ALA A 57 16.16 4.12 -7.92
C ALA A 57 16.77 4.03 -6.50
N THR A 58 17.41 5.11 -6.06
CA THR A 58 18.08 5.26 -4.77
C THR A 58 17.14 4.94 -3.60
N GLY A 59 15.91 5.47 -3.61
CA GLY A 59 14.96 5.24 -2.51
C GLY A 59 14.37 3.82 -2.48
N ARG A 60 14.41 3.09 -3.61
CA ARG A 60 13.91 1.71 -3.68
C ARG A 60 14.93 0.72 -3.10
N LEU A 61 16.22 0.97 -3.36
CA LEU A 61 17.33 0.21 -2.76
C LEU A 61 17.40 0.40 -1.24
N GLU A 62 17.25 1.64 -0.75
CA GLU A 62 17.23 1.92 0.69
C GLU A 62 16.08 1.19 1.41
N ARG A 63 14.87 1.19 0.84
CA ARG A 63 13.73 0.45 1.40
C ARG A 63 13.99 -1.05 1.41
N TYR A 64 14.56 -1.60 0.33
CA TYR A 64 14.92 -3.02 0.27
C TYR A 64 15.95 -3.39 1.36
N ASN A 65 17.03 -2.61 1.48
CA ASN A 65 18.06 -2.83 2.50
C ASN A 65 17.49 -2.75 3.92
N ALA A 66 16.57 -1.81 4.18
CA ALA A 66 15.88 -1.69 5.46
C ALA A 66 15.00 -2.92 5.78
N HIS A 67 14.27 -3.45 4.79
CA HIS A 67 13.47 -4.66 4.97
C HIS A 67 14.32 -5.91 5.23
N VAL A 68 15.43 -6.08 4.50
CA VAL A 68 16.35 -7.21 4.70
C VAL A 68 17.01 -7.14 6.07
N ALA A 69 17.43 -5.94 6.50
CA ALA A 69 17.99 -5.73 7.83
C ALA A 69 16.97 -6.10 8.93
N ALA A 70 15.72 -5.64 8.81
CA ALA A 70 14.66 -5.98 9.76
C ALA A 70 14.34 -7.48 9.80
N GLY A 71 14.39 -8.17 8.65
CA GLY A 71 14.19 -9.61 8.54
C GLY A 71 15.26 -10.42 9.28
N LYS A 72 16.54 -10.05 9.14
CA LYS A 72 17.66 -10.70 9.86
C LYS A 72 17.51 -10.59 11.38
N GLN A 73 17.15 -9.40 11.88
CA GLN A 73 16.93 -9.19 13.31
C GLN A 73 15.82 -10.07 13.88
N HIS A 74 14.78 -10.35 13.07
CA HIS A 74 13.70 -11.25 13.46
C HIS A 74 14.15 -12.71 13.43
N GLU A 75 14.92 -13.11 12.42
CA GLU A 75 15.49 -14.47 12.31
C GLU A 75 16.47 -14.80 13.44
N ASP A 76 17.37 -13.87 13.78
CA ASP A 76 18.37 -14.06 14.83
C ASP A 76 17.69 -14.15 16.21
N LYS A 77 16.67 -13.32 16.47
CA LYS A 77 15.86 -13.42 17.68
C LYS A 77 15.08 -14.73 17.77
N LEU A 78 14.56 -15.24 16.64
CA LEU A 78 13.88 -16.53 16.58
C LEU A 78 14.82 -17.69 16.87
N LYS A 79 16.05 -17.67 16.31
CA LYS A 79 17.07 -18.70 16.56
C LYS A 79 17.47 -18.75 18.04
N VAL A 80 17.78 -17.60 18.63
CA VAL A 80 18.12 -17.50 20.07
C VAL A 80 16.96 -17.96 20.97
N LYS A 81 15.72 -17.61 20.63
CA LYS A 81 14.54 -18.04 21.40
C LYS A 81 14.31 -19.56 21.30
N ASN A 82 14.55 -20.15 20.14
CA ASN A 82 14.39 -21.60 19.94
C ASN A 82 15.51 -22.40 20.62
N GLU A 83 16.74 -21.92 20.57
CA GLU A 83 17.86 -22.52 21.30
C GLU A 83 17.61 -22.46 22.81
N LYS A 84 17.22 -21.31 23.35
CA LYS A 84 16.90 -21.16 24.78
C LYS A 84 15.76 -22.07 25.24
N ARG A 85 14.74 -22.29 24.39
CA ARG A 85 13.68 -23.28 24.65
C ARG A 85 14.21 -24.71 24.65
N LYS A 86 15.07 -25.07 23.69
CA LYS A 86 15.69 -26.42 23.62
C LYS A 86 16.60 -26.71 24.81
N THR A 87 17.36 -25.73 25.30
CA THR A 87 18.24 -25.93 26.47
C THR A 87 17.43 -26.11 27.75
N ALA A 88 16.39 -25.30 27.95
CA ALA A 88 15.49 -25.43 29.11
C ALA A 88 14.73 -26.76 29.12
N GLU A 89 14.35 -27.29 27.95
CA GLU A 89 13.68 -28.59 27.81
C GLU A 89 14.64 -29.78 27.99
N LYS A 90 15.93 -29.60 27.72
CA LYS A 90 16.96 -30.61 28.03
C LYS A 90 17.28 -30.65 29.52
N GLU A 91 17.43 -29.50 30.16
CA GLU A 91 17.71 -29.41 31.60
C GLU A 91 16.58 -30.01 32.45
N SER A 92 15.31 -29.82 32.05
CA SER A 92 14.17 -30.42 32.77
C SER A 92 14.14 -31.96 32.63
N LYS A 93 14.45 -32.50 31.44
CA LYS A 93 14.55 -33.95 31.20
C LYS A 93 15.74 -34.60 31.90
N GLU A 94 16.86 -33.89 32.03
CA GLU A 94 18.06 -34.39 32.71
C GLU A 94 17.86 -34.45 34.23
N LEU A 95 17.18 -33.45 34.80
CA LEU A 95 16.80 -33.42 36.22
C LEU A 95 15.79 -34.52 36.60
N GLU A 96 14.85 -34.85 35.71
CA GLU A 96 13.94 -36.00 35.89
C GLU A 96 14.69 -37.33 35.83
N LYS A 97 15.69 -37.46 34.96
CA LYS A 97 16.48 -38.69 34.81
C LYS A 97 17.38 -38.96 36.02
N SER A 98 17.96 -37.91 36.61
CA SER A 98 18.77 -38.03 37.84
C SER A 98 17.96 -38.40 39.09
N LYS A 99 16.65 -38.11 39.11
CA LYS A 99 15.76 -38.45 40.24
C LYS A 99 15.28 -39.90 40.23
N VAL A 100 15.42 -40.58 39.08
CA VAL A 100 15.06 -41.99 38.90
C VAL A 100 16.22 -42.94 39.25
N THR A 101 17.47 -42.51 39.07
CA THR A 101 18.65 -43.34 39.32
C THR A 101 19.01 -43.50 40.80
N SER A 102 18.65 -42.54 41.66
CA SER A 102 18.96 -42.59 43.10
C SER A 102 18.00 -43.44 43.93
N LYS A 103 17.03 -44.15 43.31
CA LYS A 103 16.01 -44.94 44.01
C LYS A 103 16.15 -46.47 43.85
N THR A 104 17.17 -46.95 43.13
CA THR A 104 17.37 -48.37 42.81
C THR A 104 18.53 -49.06 43.56
N GLU A 105 19.26 -48.37 44.42
CA GLU A 105 20.41 -48.94 45.16
C GLU A 105 20.14 -49.29 46.63
N GLU A 106 18.93 -49.02 47.17
CA GLU A 106 18.54 -49.36 48.54
C GLU A 106 17.48 -50.47 48.61
N THR A 107 17.77 -51.66 48.08
CA THR A 107 17.09 -52.90 48.50
C THR A 107 18.04 -54.07 48.23
N HIS A 108 18.77 -54.47 49.27
CA HIS A 108 19.47 -55.74 49.39
C HIS A 108 18.77 -56.59 50.46
#